data_AF-A0A7W2EK41-F1
#
_entry.id   AF-A0A7W2EK41-F1
#
_cell.length_a   1.000
_cell.length_b   1.000
_cell.length_c   1.000
_cell.angle_alpha   90.00
_cell.angle_beta   90.00
_cell.angle_gamma   90.00
#
_symmetry.space_group_name_H-M   'P 1'
#
loop_
_entity.id
_entity.type
_entity.pdbx_description
1 polymer ?
#
loop_
_entity_poly.entity_id
_entity_poly.type
_entity_poly.pdbx_seq_one_letter_code
_entity_poly.pdbx_strand_id
1 'polypeptide(L)'
;MKLLKIEGGNGYFRLNDGNYLEIDKINKEHLLTIINITLADEVEFDVFDEHALQNQAQRIVYKNIAEKLQNLSGRRQEYKDESEKLFQKEYDKYSQSTT
;
A
#
# COMPACT_ATOMS: atom_id res chain seq x y z
N MET A 1 5.10 -4.99 5.15
CA MET A 1 6.18 -4.02 5.47
C MET A 1 5.64 -2.59 5.48
N LYS A 2 6.03 -1.73 6.44
CA LYS A 2 5.48 -0.36 6.55
C LYS A 2 6.14 0.63 5.57
N LEU A 3 5.39 1.10 4.57
CA LEU A 3 5.88 2.01 3.52
C LEU A 3 5.66 3.48 3.83
N LEU A 4 4.58 3.82 4.53
CA LEU A 4 4.28 5.18 4.97
C LEU A 4 4.17 5.20 6.49
N LYS A 5 4.81 6.16 7.13
CA LYS A 5 4.72 6.39 8.57
C LYS A 5 4.54 7.86 8.91
N ILE A 6 3.87 8.15 10.02
CA ILE A 6 3.77 9.50 10.58
C ILE A 6 4.48 9.50 11.93
N GLU A 7 5.43 10.40 12.12
CA GLU A 7 6.25 10.46 13.33
C GLU A 7 6.61 11.91 13.67
N GLY A 8 6.35 12.32 14.92
CA GLY A 8 6.77 13.64 15.42
C GLY A 8 6.23 14.84 14.63
N GLY A 9 5.01 14.77 14.09
CA GLY A 9 4.44 15.88 13.32
C GLY A 9 4.71 15.81 11.81
N ASN A 10 5.50 14.84 11.34
CA ASN A 10 5.95 14.76 9.96
C ASN A 10 5.61 13.41 9.32
N GLY A 11 5.30 13.44 8.02
CA GLY A 11 5.06 12.24 7.23
C GLY A 11 6.37 11.75 6.62
N TYR A 12 6.56 10.43 6.59
CA TYR A 12 7.72 9.79 5.99
C TYR A 12 7.32 8.64 5.07
N PHE A 13 8.13 8.41 4.04
CA PHE A 13 8.05 7.25 3.17
C PHE A 13 9.33 6.43 3.23
N ARG A 14 9.19 5.12 3.01
CA ARG A 14 10.30 4.18 2.97
C ARG A 14 10.99 4.20 1.60
N LEU A 15 12.31 4.30 1.61
CA LEU A 15 13.19 4.15 0.45
C LEU A 15 13.52 2.68 0.21
N ASN A 16 14.02 2.38 -1.00
CA ASN A 16 14.44 1.02 -1.36
C ASN A 16 15.56 0.47 -0.45
N ASP A 17 16.41 1.37 0.07
CA ASP A 17 17.48 1.08 1.01
C ASP A 17 16.98 0.77 2.44
N GLY A 18 15.66 0.86 2.69
CA GLY A 18 15.03 0.65 3.99
C GLY A 18 15.00 1.89 4.90
N ASN A 19 15.72 2.94 4.51
CA ASN A 19 15.69 4.24 5.17
C ASN A 19 14.35 4.98 4.96
N TYR A 20 14.03 5.91 5.85
CA TYR A 20 12.82 6.75 5.73
C TYR A 20 13.20 8.18 5.38
N LEU A 21 12.47 8.76 4.45
CA LEU A 21 12.62 10.16 4.05
C LEU A 21 11.30 10.90 4.23
N GLU A 22 11.36 12.19 4.54
CA GLU A 22 10.18 13.03 4.68
C GLU A 22 9.36 13.07 3.39
N ILE A 23 8.04 12.98 3.52
CA ILE A 23 7.08 12.97 2.41
C ILE A 23 7.19 14.23 1.53
N ASP A 24 7.64 15.34 2.09
CA ASP A 24 7.91 16.59 1.36
C ASP A 24 9.00 16.43 0.28
N LYS A 25 9.99 15.56 0.52
CA LYS A 25 11.11 15.31 -0.39
C LYS A 25 10.80 14.25 -1.45
N ILE A 26 9.54 13.80 -1.53
CA ILE A 26 9.17 12.76 -2.49
C ILE A 26 9.30 13.29 -3.92
N ASN A 27 9.90 12.48 -4.78
CA ASN A 27 10.02 12.75 -6.20
C ASN A 27 9.35 11.63 -7.02
N LYS A 28 9.35 11.79 -8.34
CA LYS A 28 8.72 10.83 -9.25
C LYS A 28 9.31 9.42 -9.13
N GLU A 29 10.62 9.30 -8.95
CA GLU A 29 11.33 8.02 -8.86
C GLU A 29 10.98 7.29 -7.55
N HIS A 30 10.92 8.02 -6.45
CA HIS A 30 10.48 7.51 -5.16
C HIS A 30 9.03 7.02 -5.22
N LEU A 31 8.13 7.80 -5.83
CA LEU A 31 6.73 7.42 -5.98
C LEU A 31 6.59 6.13 -6.79
N LEU A 32 7.28 6.01 -7.93
CA LEU A 32 7.29 4.80 -8.75
C LEU A 32 7.79 3.59 -7.96
N THR A 33 8.83 3.78 -7.15
CA THR A 33 9.40 2.71 -6.31
C THR A 33 8.39 2.21 -5.28
N ILE A 34 7.73 3.12 -4.55
CA ILE A 34 6.73 2.77 -3.53
C ILE A 34 5.53 2.04 -4.15
N ILE A 35 5.08 2.48 -5.33
CA ILE A 35 4.00 1.84 -6.08
C ILE A 35 4.41 0.41 -6.47
N ASN A 36 5.62 0.24 -7.02
CA ASN A 36 6.12 -1.08 -7.40
C ASN A 36 6.22 -2.03 -6.21
N ILE A 37 6.67 -1.56 -5.05
CA ILE A 37 6.73 -2.37 -3.83
C ILE A 37 5.31 -2.76 -3.37
N THR A 38 4.36 -1.84 -3.41
CA THR A 38 2.94 -2.10 -3.07
C THR A 38 2.31 -3.16 -3.97
N LEU A 39 2.71 -3.19 -5.25
CA LEU A 39 2.26 -4.20 -6.22
C LEU A 39 2.95 -5.55 -6.05
N ALA A 40 4.21 -5.57 -5.61
CA ALA A 40 5.00 -6.79 -5.46
C ALA A 40 4.74 -7.50 -4.14
N ASP A 41 4.61 -6.75 -3.04
CA ASP A 41 4.66 -7.28 -1.68
C ASP A 41 3.51 -6.76 -0.79
N GLU A 42 3.28 -7.39 0.36
CA GLU A 42 2.24 -6.95 1.28
C GLU A 42 2.75 -5.80 2.15
N VAL A 43 2.06 -4.67 2.05
CA VAL A 43 2.55 -3.38 2.57
C VAL A 43 1.54 -2.76 3.51
N GLU A 44 2.06 -2.04 4.50
CA GLU A 44 1.28 -1.36 5.52
C GLU A 44 1.54 0.14 5.47
N PHE A 45 0.53 0.92 5.86
CA PHE A 45 0.56 2.37 5.85
C PHE A 45 -0.03 2.90 7.15
N ASP A 46 0.57 3.92 7.76
CA ASP A 46 -0.11 4.66 8.82
C ASP A 46 -1.31 5.42 8.25
N VAL A 47 -2.44 5.32 8.96
CA VAL A 47 -3.67 6.02 8.62
C VAL A 47 -3.39 7.52 8.62
N PHE A 48 -3.85 8.21 7.57
CA PHE A 48 -3.72 9.66 7.50
C PHE A 48 -4.45 10.30 8.69
N ASP A 49 -3.72 11.09 9.47
CA ASP A 49 -4.26 11.87 10.57
C ASP A 49 -3.84 13.33 10.40
N GLU A 50 -4.84 14.21 10.34
CA GLU A 50 -4.61 15.64 10.09
C GLU A 50 -3.95 16.33 11.30
N HIS A 51 -4.16 15.84 12.51
CA HIS A 51 -3.56 16.39 13.73
C HIS A 51 -2.12 15.93 13.93
N ALA A 52 -1.77 14.75 13.43
CA ALA A 52 -0.43 14.17 13.49
C ALA A 52 0.55 14.76 12.48
N LEU A 53 0.07 15.47 11.46
CA LEU A 53 0.90 16.20 10.50
C LEU A 53 0.78 17.70 10.77
N GLN A 54 1.87 18.38 11.11
CA GLN A 54 1.82 19.82 11.42
C GLN A 54 1.87 20.68 10.15
N ASN A 55 2.53 20.18 9.09
CA ASN A 55 2.73 20.91 7.85
C ASN A 55 1.59 20.63 6.84
N GLN A 56 0.94 21.70 6.34
CA GLN A 56 -0.16 21.59 5.38
C GLN A 56 0.25 20.95 4.04
N ALA A 57 1.46 21.24 3.54
CA ALA A 57 1.96 20.62 2.31
C ALA A 57 2.13 19.10 2.51
N GLN A 58 2.73 18.69 3.63
CA GLN A 58 2.87 17.28 3.97
C GLN A 58 1.51 16.59 4.14
N ARG A 59 0.50 17.25 4.73
CA ARG A 59 -0.87 16.71 4.81
C ARG A 59 -1.43 16.39 3.44
N ILE A 60 -1.37 17.34 2.52
CA ILE A 60 -1.92 17.19 1.16
C ILE A 60 -1.20 16.05 0.42
N VAL A 61 0.13 16.05 0.46
CA VAL A 61 0.96 15.06 -0.24
C VAL A 61 0.77 13.67 0.35
N TYR A 62 0.86 13.53 1.68
CA TYR A 62 0.68 12.25 2.37
C TYR A 62 -0.70 11.67 2.10
N LYS A 63 -1.77 12.48 2.24
CA LYS A 63 -3.14 12.04 1.97
C LYS A 63 -3.28 11.50 0.55
N ASN A 64 -2.84 12.27 -0.45
CA ASN A 64 -2.95 11.86 -1.85
C ASN A 64 -2.22 10.53 -2.14
N ILE A 65 -1.02 10.35 -1.57
CA ILE A 65 -0.24 9.12 -1.78
C ILE A 65 -0.89 7.96 -1.03
N ALA A 66 -1.25 8.14 0.23
CA ALA A 66 -1.89 7.10 1.04
C ALA A 66 -3.20 6.62 0.41
N GLU A 67 -4.07 7.53 -0.05
CA GLU A 67 -5.31 7.17 -0.75
C GLU A 67 -5.03 6.36 -2.01
N LYS A 68 -4.08 6.79 -2.84
CA LYS A 68 -3.71 6.06 -4.07
C LYS A 68 -3.16 4.67 -3.78
N LEU A 69 -2.28 4.53 -2.79
CA LEU A 69 -1.67 3.26 -2.41
C LEU A 69 -2.68 2.31 -1.76
N GLN A 70 -3.58 2.81 -0.91
CA GLN A 70 -4.67 2.00 -0.35
C GLN A 70 -5.61 1.49 -1.44
N ASN A 71 -5.97 2.34 -2.41
CA ASN A 71 -6.78 1.92 -3.54
C ASN A 71 -6.09 0.82 -4.36
N LEU A 72 -4.78 0.95 -4.57
CA LEU A 72 -3.94 -0.03 -5.26
C LEU A 72 -3.87 -1.36 -4.52
N SER A 73 -3.65 -1.32 -3.21
CA SER A 73 -3.59 -2.51 -2.35
C SER A 73 -4.95 -3.21 -2.27
N GLY A 74 -6.05 -2.44 -2.17
CA GLY A 74 -7.41 -2.98 -2.16
C GLY A 74 -7.72 -3.76 -3.44
N ARG A 75 -7.44 -3.18 -4.60
CA ARG A 75 -7.64 -3.86 -5.89
C ARG A 75 -6.83 -5.14 -6.01
N ARG A 76 -5.57 -5.15 -5.57
CA ARG A 76 -4.74 -6.37 -5.54
C ARG A 76 -5.37 -7.45 -4.67
N GLN A 77 -5.91 -7.09 -3.51
CA GLN A 77 -6.57 -8.02 -2.62
C GLN A 77 -7.85 -8.57 -3.24
N GLU A 78 -8.64 -7.74 -3.92
CA GLU A 78 -9.81 -8.19 -4.69
C GLU A 78 -9.42 -9.21 -5.78
N TYR A 79 -8.37 -8.96 -6.56
CA TYR A 79 -7.90 -9.93 -7.57
C TYR A 79 -7.40 -11.25 -6.96
N LYS A 80 -6.76 -11.20 -5.79
CA LYS A 80 -6.27 -12.39 -5.07
C LYS A 80 -7.44 -13.21 -4.53
N ASP A 81 -8.43 -12.54 -3.93
CA ASP A 81 -9.65 -13.17 -3.39
C ASP A 81 -10.51 -13.79 -4.51
N GLU A 82 -10.65 -13.11 -5.65
CA GLU A 82 -11.30 -13.67 -6.85
C GLU A 82 -10.57 -14.90 -7.39
N SER A 83 -9.24 -14.87 -7.43
CA SER A 83 -8.44 -16.01 -7.88
C SER A 83 -8.56 -17.20 -6.92
N GLU A 84 -8.54 -16.96 -5.61
CA GLU A 84 -8.70 -18.01 -4.59
C GLU A 84 -10.11 -18.62 -4.64
N LYS A 85 -11.15 -17.79 -4.79
CA LYS A 85 -12.53 -18.27 -5.00
C LYS A 85 -12.68 -19.10 -6.27
N LEU A 86 -12.05 -18.67 -7.37
CA LEU A 86 -12.07 -19.42 -8.63
C LEU A 86 -11.38 -20.78 -8.46
N PHE A 87 -10.21 -20.79 -7.83
CA PHE A 87 -9.45 -22.02 -7.57
C PHE A 87 -10.20 -22.97 -6.63
N GLN A 88 -10.80 -22.47 -5.55
CA GLN A 88 -11.63 -23.25 -4.64
C GLN A 88 -12.83 -23.88 -5.38
N LYS A 89 -13.47 -23.10 -6.26
CA LYS A 89 -14.62 -23.55 -7.03
C LYS A 89 -14.25 -24.63 -8.06
N GLU A 90 -13.09 -24.52 -8.70
CA GLU A 90 -12.58 -25.56 -9.59
C GLU A 90 -12.12 -26.80 -8.83
N TYR A 91 -11.42 -26.65 -7.70
CA TYR A 91 -10.99 -27.76 -6.85
C TYR A 91 -12.17 -28.59 -6.33
N ASP A 92 -13.24 -27.96 -5.83
CA ASP A 92 -14.45 -28.65 -5.37
C ASP A 92 -15.09 -29.47 -6.51
N LYS A 93 -15.10 -28.91 -7.72
CA LYS A 93 -15.64 -29.57 -8.92
C LYS A 93 -14.86 -30.84 -9.31
N TYR A 94 -13.53 -30.80 -9.20
CA TYR A 94 -12.69 -31.97 -9.47
C TYR A 94 -12.73 -32.99 -8.33
N SER A 95 -12.80 -32.56 -7.07
CA SER A 95 -12.91 -33.44 -5.90
C SER A 95 -14.26 -34.17 -5.83
N GLN A 96 -15.35 -33.56 -6.31
CA GLN A 96 -16.66 -34.23 -6.38
C GLN A 96 -16.83 -35.11 -7.62
N SER A 97 -15.99 -34.96 -8.65
CA SER A 97 -16.03 -35.81 -9.86
C SER A 97 -15.24 -37.12 -9.71
N THR A 98 -14.66 -37.40 -8.53
CA THR A 98 -13.88 -38.62 -8.24
C THR A 98 -14.59 -39.61 -7.29
N THR A 99 -15.90 -39.45 -7.04
CA THR A 99 -16.76 -40.45 -6.35
C THR A 99 -17.90 -40.86 -7.28
#